data_AF-A0A947G954-F1
#
_entry.id   AF-A0A947G954-F1
#
_cell.length_a   1.000
_cell.length_b   1.000
_cell.length_c   1.000
_cell.angle_alpha   90.00
_cell.angle_beta   90.00
_cell.angle_gamma   90.00
#
_symmetry.space_group_name_H-M   'P 1'
#
loop_
_entity.id
_entity.type
_entity.pdbx_description
1 polymer ?
#
loop_
_entity_poly.entity_id
_entity_poly.type
_entity_poly.pdbx_seq_one_letter_code
_entity_poly.pdbx_strand_id
1 'polypeptide(L)'
;MTTQAGVGRSLANNSSTAGREAASEAMEALDGAADLVLVFATAAYDSVQLLEGVRSAVGDARISGCSGEGIIAGSDSHEVSRAVAV
;
A
#
# COMPACT_ATOMS: atom_id res chain seq x y z
N MET A 1 13.81 18.78 11.03
CA MET A 1 13.42 17.38 10.79
C MET A 1 11.98 17.44 10.31
N THR A 2 11.75 17.14 9.04
CA THR A 2 10.42 17.21 8.42
C THR A 2 9.96 15.79 8.17
N THR A 3 8.71 15.48 8.50
CA THR A 3 8.09 14.21 8.14
C THR A 3 7.96 14.12 6.62
N GLN A 4 8.48 13.04 6.03
CA GLN A 4 8.27 12.71 4.63
C GLN A 4 7.13 11.70 4.51
N ALA A 5 6.35 11.78 3.44
CA ALA A 5 5.28 10.85 3.15
C ALA A 5 5.22 10.61 1.64
N GLY A 6 5.20 9.34 1.26
CA GLY A 6 4.92 8.87 -0.08
C GLY A 6 3.57 8.17 -0.10
N VAL A 7 2.91 8.16 -1.25
CA VAL A 7 1.62 7.49 -1.45
C VAL A 7 1.70 6.70 -2.74
N GLY A 8 1.30 5.43 -2.70
CA GLY A 8 1.24 4.57 -3.87
C GLY A 8 0.00 3.71 -3.87
N ARG A 9 -0.36 3.16 -5.04
CA ARG A 9 -1.60 2.40 -5.21
C ARG A 9 -1.49 1.31 -6.25
N SER A 10 -2.39 0.34 -6.19
CA SER A 10 -2.56 -0.64 -7.26
C SER A 10 -4.00 -1.15 -7.36
N LEU A 11 -4.38 -1.50 -8.60
CA LEU A 11 -5.63 -2.14 -8.98
C LEU A 11 -5.38 -3.57 -9.51
N ALA A 12 -4.18 -4.12 -9.33
CA ALA A 12 -3.83 -5.44 -9.84
C ALA A 12 -4.69 -6.54 -9.20
N ASN A 13 -5.13 -7.51 -10.01
CA ASN A 13 -5.97 -8.58 -9.48
C ASN A 13 -5.22 -9.52 -8.51
N ASN A 14 -3.93 -9.73 -8.72
CA ASN A 14 -3.10 -10.56 -7.86
C ASN A 14 -2.71 -9.78 -6.59
N SER A 15 -3.02 -10.32 -5.41
CA SER A 15 -2.78 -9.65 -4.13
C SER A 15 -1.31 -9.29 -3.91
N SER A 16 -0.38 -10.22 -4.19
CA SER A 16 1.05 -9.97 -3.99
C SER A 16 1.58 -8.90 -4.94
N THR A 17 1.18 -8.95 -6.21
CA THR A 17 1.50 -7.92 -7.19
C THR A 17 0.97 -6.56 -6.77
N ALA A 18 -0.31 -6.49 -6.36
CA ALA A 18 -0.93 -5.23 -5.95
C ALA A 18 -0.22 -4.60 -4.75
N GLY A 19 0.12 -5.40 -3.74
CA GLY A 19 0.84 -4.94 -2.56
C GLY A 19 2.24 -4.43 -2.89
N ARG A 20 2.97 -5.14 -3.76
CA ARG A 20 4.31 -4.72 -4.19
C ARG A 20 4.25 -3.42 -4.99
N GLU A 21 3.37 -3.32 -5.98
CA GLU A 21 3.25 -2.14 -6.83
C GLU A 21 2.93 -0.89 -6.01
N ALA A 22 1.90 -0.97 -5.15
CA ALA A 22 1.49 0.15 -4.31
C ALA A 22 2.61 0.60 -3.36
N ALA A 23 3.29 -0.37 -2.73
CA ALA A 23 4.38 -0.06 -1.81
C ALA A 23 5.63 0.48 -2.53
N SER A 24 5.98 -0.05 -3.70
CA SER A 24 7.09 0.46 -4.50
C SER A 24 6.85 1.90 -4.93
N GLU A 25 5.65 2.23 -5.43
CA GLU A 25 5.27 3.60 -5.80
C GLU A 25 5.36 4.56 -4.59
N ALA A 26 4.88 4.14 -3.41
CA ALA A 26 4.99 4.95 -2.20
C ALA A 26 6.45 5.21 -1.78
N MET A 27 7.32 4.19 -1.89
CA MET A 27 8.73 4.29 -1.52
C MET A 27 9.55 5.16 -2.48
N GLU A 28 9.18 5.22 -3.77
CA GLU A 28 9.85 6.10 -4.76
C GLU A 28 9.74 7.59 -4.41
N ALA A 29 8.70 7.98 -3.67
CA ALA A 29 8.48 9.35 -3.23
C ALA A 29 9.25 9.73 -1.94
N LEU A 30 9.97 8.79 -1.33
CA LEU A 30 10.73 9.00 -0.09
C LEU A 30 12.24 9.06 -0.37
N ASP A 31 12.94 9.98 0.30
CA ASP A 31 14.40 9.97 0.35
C ASP A 31 14.89 9.05 1.48
N GLY A 32 14.73 7.73 1.28
CA GLY A 32 15.20 6.69 2.20
C GLY A 32 14.14 5.65 2.60
N ALA A 33 14.39 4.98 3.73
CA ALA A 33 13.50 3.95 4.27
C ALA A 33 12.33 4.57 5.07
N ALA A 34 11.16 3.95 4.99
CA ALA A 34 10.01 4.33 5.80
C ALA A 34 10.11 3.78 7.23
N ASP A 35 9.74 4.58 8.23
CA ASP A 35 9.61 4.12 9.62
C ASP A 35 8.27 3.39 9.86
N LEU A 36 7.23 3.82 9.14
CA LEU A 36 5.85 3.35 9.23
C LEU A 36 5.21 3.31 7.84
N VAL A 37 4.46 2.25 7.58
CA VAL A 37 3.71 2.01 6.35
C VAL A 37 2.25 1.79 6.71
N LEU A 38 1.35 2.52 6.03
CA LEU A 38 -0.10 2.42 6.24
C LEU A 38 -0.74 1.75 5.04
N VAL A 39 -1.34 0.58 5.23
CA VAL A 39 -1.93 -0.20 4.12
C VAL A 39 -3.45 -0.17 4.23
N PHE A 40 -4.12 0.35 3.20
CA PHE A 40 -5.57 0.32 3.09
C PHE A 40 -5.95 -0.47 1.84
N ALA A 41 -6.71 -1.54 2.01
CA ALA A 41 -7.03 -2.45 0.92
C ALA A 41 -8.50 -2.83 0.89
N THR A 42 -9.03 -3.15 -0.28
CA THR A 42 -10.37 -3.70 -0.38
C THR A 42 -10.41 -5.15 0.13
N ALA A 43 -11.53 -5.56 0.71
CA ALA A 43 -11.69 -6.88 1.36
C ALA A 43 -11.54 -8.08 0.39
N ALA A 44 -11.57 -7.85 -0.93
CA ALA A 44 -11.41 -8.93 -1.91
C ALA A 44 -9.98 -9.46 -2.08
N TYR A 45 -8.99 -8.80 -1.48
CA TYR A 45 -7.61 -9.29 -1.48
C TYR A 45 -7.39 -10.38 -0.42
N ASP A 46 -6.52 -11.33 -0.76
CA ASP A 46 -5.87 -12.18 0.23
C ASP A 46 -4.88 -11.31 1.03
N SER A 47 -5.22 -11.05 2.30
CA SER A 47 -4.43 -10.17 3.17
C SER A 47 -2.99 -10.66 3.42
N VAL A 48 -2.76 -11.97 3.46
CA VAL A 48 -1.41 -12.53 3.68
C VAL A 48 -0.54 -12.26 2.46
N GLN A 49 -1.03 -12.64 1.28
CA GLN A 49 -0.30 -12.44 0.02
C GLN A 49 -0.09 -10.95 -0.29
N LEU A 50 -1.08 -10.10 0.03
CA LEU A 50 -0.97 -8.66 -0.12
C LEU A 50 0.15 -8.09 0.75
N LEU A 51 0.16 -8.45 2.05
CA LEU A 51 1.17 -7.97 2.99
C LEU A 51 2.57 -8.52 2.69
N GLU A 52 2.69 -9.74 2.16
CA GLU A 52 3.96 -10.24 1.63
C GLU A 52 4.47 -9.39 0.46
N GLY A 53 3.56 -8.99 -0.44
CA GLY A 53 3.85 -8.04 -1.52
C GLY A 53 4.38 -6.71 -1.00
N VAL A 54 3.66 -6.09 -0.06
CA VAL A 54 4.07 -4.83 0.60
C VAL A 54 5.43 -4.99 1.28
N ARG A 55 5.60 -6.05 2.10
CA ARG A 55 6.85 -6.33 2.83
C ARG A 55 8.05 -6.45 1.89
N SER A 56 7.86 -6.96 0.68
CA SER A 56 8.95 -7.10 -0.30
C SER A 56 9.52 -5.75 -0.79
N ALA A 57 8.78 -4.64 -0.65
CA ALA A 57 9.20 -3.32 -1.09
C ALA A 57 9.63 -2.38 0.06
N VAL A 58 9.09 -2.55 1.27
CA VAL A 58 9.27 -1.59 2.38
C VAL A 58 10.32 -1.98 3.42
N GLY A 59 11.01 -3.12 3.23
CA GLY A 59 12.04 -3.60 4.15
C GLY A 59 11.48 -3.90 5.55
N ASP A 60 12.13 -3.41 6.61
CA ASP A 60 11.78 -3.68 8.01
C ASP A 60 10.76 -2.67 8.61
N ALA A 61 10.18 -1.79 7.78
CA ALA A 61 9.22 -0.79 8.23
C ALA A 61 8.04 -1.42 9.00
N ARG A 62 7.52 -0.72 10.02
CA ARG A 62 6.32 -1.19 10.73
C ARG A 62 5.12 -1.06 9.80
N ILE A 63 4.29 -2.09 9.70
CA ILE A 63 3.09 -2.08 8.87
C ILE A 63 1.87 -2.01 9.78
N SER A 64 0.97 -1.08 9.50
CA SER A 64 -0.36 -0.96 10.11
C SER A 64 -1.39 -0.68 9.03
N GLY A 65 -2.65 -0.99 9.26
CA GLY A 65 -3.66 -0.83 8.20
C GLY A 65 -4.99 -1.49 8.51
N CYS A 66 -5.88 -1.47 7.52
CA CYS A 66 -7.15 -2.16 7.58
C CYS A 66 -7.68 -2.51 6.18
N SER A 67 -8.70 -3.37 6.15
CA SER A 67 -9.50 -3.63 4.96
C SER A 67 -10.80 -2.81 4.95
N GLY A 68 -11.25 -2.41 3.77
CA GLY A 68 -12.54 -1.72 3.54
C GLY A 68 -13.20 -2.14 2.23
N GLU A 69 -14.16 -1.35 1.75
CA GLU A 69 -14.85 -1.57 0.47
C GLU A 69 -14.31 -0.69 -0.68
N GLY A 70 -13.45 0.27 -0.35
CA GLY A 70 -12.80 1.17 -1.28
C GLY A 70 -11.60 1.83 -0.61
N ILE A 71 -10.83 2.60 -1.39
CA ILE A 71 -9.66 3.33 -0.89
C ILE A 71 -9.76 4.81 -1.23
N ILE A 72 -9.25 5.66 -0.34
CA ILE A 72 -9.04 7.09 -0.55
C ILE A 72 -7.57 7.35 -0.23
N ALA A 73 -6.81 7.86 -1.21
CA ALA A 73 -5.38 8.05 -1.06
C ALA A 73 -4.93 9.28 -1.85
N GLY A 74 -4.26 10.22 -1.16
CA GLY A 74 -3.86 11.50 -1.75
C GLY A 74 -5.07 12.29 -2.24
N SER A 75 -5.09 12.61 -3.55
CA SER A 75 -6.18 13.33 -4.22
C SER A 75 -7.19 12.43 -4.93
N ASP A 76 -7.06 11.11 -4.81
CA ASP A 76 -7.86 10.14 -5.57
C ASP A 76 -8.66 9.20 -4.66
N SER A 77 -9.69 8.59 -5.24
CA SER A 77 -10.54 7.59 -4.57
C SER A 77 -10.94 6.50 -5.56
N HIS A 78 -10.96 5.25 -5.10
CA HIS A 78 -11.35 4.09 -5.91
C HIS A 78 -12.36 3.23 -5.17
N GLU A 79 -13.57 3.16 -5.70
CA GLU A 79 -14.69 2.34 -5.22
C GLU A 79 -14.85 1.10 -6.09
N VAL A 80 -13.78 0.29 -6.17
CA VAL A 80 -13.75 -0.95 -6.95
C VAL A 80 -13.40 -2.12 -6.03
N SER A 81 -13.76 -3.34 -6.44
CA SER A 81 -13.58 -4.53 -5.60
C SER A 81 -12.12 -4.85 -5.27
N ARG A 82 -11.16 -4.43 -6.10
CA ARG A 82 -9.72 -4.70 -5.92
C ARG A 82 -8.92 -3.41 -6.05
N ALA A 83 -8.66 -2.77 -4.92
CA ALA A 83 -7.82 -1.59 -4.83
C ALA A 83 -7.03 -1.59 -3.50
N VAL A 84 -5.76 -1.21 -3.57
CA VAL A 84 -4.90 -1.05 -2.39
C VAL A 84 -4.14 0.27 -2.50
N ALA A 85 -3.99 0.95 -1.36
CA ALA A 85 -3.12 2.11 -1.19
C ALA A 85 -2.14 1.86 -0.05
N VAL A 86 -0.94 2.41 -0.21
CA VAL A 86 0.18 2.38 0.73
C VAL A 86 0.69 3.80 0.96
#